data_AF-W9YX61-F1
#
_entry.id   AF-W9YX61-F1
#
_cell.length_a   1.000
_cell.length_b   1.000
_cell.length_c   1.000
_cell.angle_alpha   90.00
_cell.angle_beta   90.00
_cell.angle_gamma   90.00
#
_symmetry.space_group_name_H-M   'P 1'
#
loop_
_entity.id
_entity.type
_entity.pdbx_description
1 polymer ?
#
loop_
_entity_poly.entity_id
_entity_poly.type
_entity_poly.pdbx_seq_one_letter_code
_entity_poly.pdbx_strand_id
1 'polypeptide(L)'
;MIYIIVFLVLRKSNRRFYSPRSCLGTLCEPERSPQLPDGLELSYPKCISSRTVLFTSVPKEYLNKGRIYNFFNGSAKNIWIPGDTKELDRIIKERDKVAMKPKKAEVKWVKLCNKERIKYEKKTGAKVEKAATATSDPESENLVAGWIPDDQRPTHRTGSLGLIGKKVDTIKWGRKELKVLIPKAQSSRENTRNTLLFSSNSPPNMMLSLLFKPPLTTAPFKRLVDSPA
;
A
#
# COMPACT_ATOMS: atom_id res chain seq x y z
N MET A 1 -26.11 -28.79 -27.99
CA MET A 1 -24.76 -29.42 -28.01
C MET A 1 -23.62 -28.42 -28.23
N ILE A 2 -23.75 -27.43 -29.13
CA ILE A 2 -22.70 -26.42 -29.41
C ILE A 2 -22.23 -25.65 -28.15
N TYR A 3 -23.14 -25.19 -27.29
CA TYR A 3 -22.79 -24.46 -26.07
C TYR A 3 -21.99 -25.29 -25.06
N ILE A 4 -22.19 -26.61 -25.02
CA ILE A 4 -21.45 -27.51 -24.11
C ILE A 4 -20.00 -27.63 -24.59
N ILE A 5 -19.78 -27.74 -25.90
CA ILE A 5 -18.44 -27.82 -26.49
C ILE A 5 -17.70 -26.49 -26.28
N VAL A 6 -18.36 -25.36 -26.52
CA VAL A 6 -17.79 -24.02 -26.27
C VAL A 6 -17.47 -23.84 -24.78
N PHE A 7 -18.36 -24.28 -23.88
CA PHE A 7 -18.13 -24.25 -22.44
C PHE A 7 -16.94 -25.10 -22.02
N LEU A 8 -16.76 -26.30 -22.59
CA LEU A 8 -15.61 -27.18 -22.28
C LEU A 8 -14.28 -26.62 -22.81
N VAL A 9 -14.28 -26.01 -24.00
CA VAL A 9 -13.10 -25.35 -24.58
C VAL A 9 -12.72 -24.09 -23.78
N LEU A 10 -13.70 -23.24 -23.47
CA LEU A 10 -13.48 -22.07 -22.61
C LEU A 10 -13.09 -22.46 -21.18
N ARG A 11 -13.58 -23.59 -20.66
CA ARG A 11 -13.18 -24.13 -19.34
C ARG A 11 -11.74 -24.63 -19.34
N LYS A 12 -11.24 -25.17 -20.46
CA LYS A 12 -9.84 -25.59 -20.61
C LYS A 12 -8.89 -24.40 -20.79
N SER A 13 -9.33 -23.37 -21.53
CA SER A 13 -8.55 -22.16 -21.81
C SER A 13 -8.51 -21.20 -20.62
N ASN A 14 -9.66 -20.91 -20.01
CA ASN A 14 -9.75 -20.10 -18.80
C ASN A 14 -9.69 -20.98 -17.56
N ARG A 15 -8.48 -21.44 -17.20
CA ARG A 15 -8.25 -21.99 -15.87
C ARG A 15 -8.68 -20.93 -14.84
N ARG A 16 -9.53 -21.30 -13.88
CA ARG A 16 -9.92 -20.41 -12.77
C ARG A 16 -8.67 -20.03 -11.99
N PHE A 17 -8.08 -18.90 -12.34
CA PHE A 17 -6.99 -18.30 -11.60
C PHE A 17 -7.59 -17.74 -10.31
N TYR A 18 -7.60 -18.55 -9.24
CA TYR A 18 -7.85 -18.05 -7.90
C TYR A 18 -6.59 -17.29 -7.47
N SER A 19 -6.37 -16.09 -8.00
CA SER A 19 -5.45 -15.16 -7.36
C SER A 19 -6.12 -14.67 -6.08
N PRO A 20 -5.44 -14.72 -4.92
CA PRO A 20 -5.95 -14.08 -3.73
C PRO A 20 -6.14 -12.59 -4.04
N ARG A 21 -7.39 -12.11 -3.98
CA ARG A 21 -7.82 -10.78 -4.43
C ARG A 21 -7.22 -9.59 -3.67
N SER A 22 -6.23 -9.79 -2.80
CA SER A 22 -5.65 -8.68 -2.04
C SER A 22 -4.23 -8.98 -1.58
N CYS A 23 -3.25 -8.70 -2.45
CA CYS A 23 -1.92 -8.36 -1.96
C CYS A 23 -2.02 -6.98 -1.29
N LEU A 24 -2.22 -6.95 0.02
CA LEU A 24 -2.06 -5.70 0.78
C LEU A 24 -0.58 -5.34 0.75
N GLY A 25 -0.21 -4.41 -0.13
CA GLY A 25 1.18 -3.94 -0.29
C GLY A 25 1.79 -3.29 0.97
N THR A 26 1.00 -3.15 2.03
CA THR A 26 1.40 -2.62 3.35
C THR A 26 1.96 -3.67 4.30
N LEU A 27 1.80 -4.98 4.01
CA LEU A 27 2.37 -6.06 4.83
C LEU A 27 3.87 -6.19 4.57
N CYS A 28 4.66 -6.37 5.63
CA CYS A 28 6.10 -6.65 5.55
C CYS A 28 6.34 -8.00 4.85
N GLU A 29 7.41 -8.11 4.06
CA GLU A 29 7.77 -9.32 3.30
C GLU A 29 7.69 -10.65 4.09
N PRO A 30 8.15 -10.75 5.36
CA PRO A 30 8.01 -11.98 6.14
C PRO A 30 6.56 -12.32 6.54
N GLU A 31 5.64 -11.36 6.47
CA GLU A 31 4.21 -11.54 6.76
C GLU A 31 3.39 -11.81 5.49
N ARG A 32 3.98 -11.69 4.29
CA ARG A 32 3.32 -11.96 3.01
C ARG A 32 3.19 -13.46 2.79
N SER A 33 2.09 -13.88 2.17
CA SER A 33 1.98 -15.23 1.64
C SER A 33 3.02 -15.41 0.52
N PRO A 34 3.80 -16.51 0.52
CA PRO A 34 4.73 -16.78 -0.56
C PRO A 34 3.97 -16.84 -1.88
N GLN A 35 4.59 -16.33 -2.95
CA GLN A 35 4.02 -16.47 -4.29
C GLN A 35 3.89 -17.95 -4.62
N LEU A 36 2.75 -18.34 -5.17
CA LEU A 36 2.51 -19.73 -5.55
C LEU A 36 3.47 -20.09 -6.69
N PRO A 37 4.08 -21.29 -6.67
CA PRO A 37 4.82 -21.78 -7.82
C PRO A 37 3.85 -21.91 -9.01
N ASP A 38 4.29 -21.50 -10.20
CA ASP A 38 3.53 -21.64 -11.43
C ASP A 38 3.39 -23.13 -11.79
N GLY A 39 2.36 -23.80 -11.28
CA GLY A 39 2.21 -25.25 -11.51
C GLY A 39 1.10 -25.93 -10.72
N LEU A 40 0.79 -27.16 -11.14
CA LEU A 40 -0.31 -28.02 -10.68
C LEU A 40 -0.12 -28.61 -9.27
N GLU A 41 0.71 -28.01 -8.42
CA GLU A 41 0.76 -28.35 -7.00
C GLU A 41 -0.22 -27.46 -6.24
N LEU A 42 -1.28 -28.08 -5.71
CA LEU A 42 -2.20 -27.41 -4.79
C LEU A 42 -1.48 -27.05 -3.47
N SER A 43 -0.74 -25.95 -3.47
CA SER A 43 -0.11 -25.30 -2.30
C SER A 43 -1.13 -24.52 -1.43
N TYR A 44 -2.33 -25.08 -1.26
CA TYR A 44 -3.45 -24.43 -0.56
C TYR A 44 -3.19 -24.22 0.95
N PRO A 45 -2.43 -25.06 1.70
CA PRO A 45 -2.14 -24.78 3.11
C PRO A 45 -1.11 -23.67 3.33
N LYS A 46 -0.44 -23.18 2.27
CA LYS A 46 0.56 -22.11 2.35
C LYS A 46 -0.05 -20.71 2.18
N CYS A 47 -1.24 -20.62 1.61
CA CYS A 47 -1.99 -19.36 1.52
C CYS A 47 -2.34 -18.83 2.92
N ILE A 48 -2.37 -17.51 3.07
CA ILE A 48 -2.77 -16.88 4.35
C ILE A 48 -4.28 -17.08 4.58
N SER A 49 -5.09 -16.94 3.52
CA SER A 49 -6.54 -17.09 3.56
C SER A 49 -7.00 -18.46 4.07
N SER A 50 -6.28 -19.54 3.76
CA SER A 50 -6.62 -20.90 4.19
C SER A 50 -6.33 -21.15 5.68
N ARG A 51 -5.49 -20.31 6.30
CA ARG A 51 -5.03 -20.44 7.69
C ARG A 51 -5.61 -19.37 8.60
N THR A 52 -6.31 -18.39 8.05
CA THR A 52 -6.95 -17.30 8.78
C THR A 52 -8.42 -17.60 9.03
N VAL A 53 -8.83 -17.65 10.30
CA VAL A 53 -10.25 -17.74 10.67
C VAL A 53 -10.69 -16.41 11.29
N LEU A 54 -11.87 -15.93 10.87
CA LEU A 54 -12.50 -14.72 11.36
C LEU A 54 -13.63 -15.07 12.34
N PHE A 55 -13.50 -14.67 13.60
CA PHE A 55 -14.58 -14.78 14.59
C PHE A 55 -15.30 -13.45 14.68
N THR A 56 -16.60 -13.44 14.38
CA THR A 56 -17.41 -12.21 14.34
C THR A 56 -17.94 -11.79 15.71
N SER A 57 -18.10 -12.75 16.62
CA SER A 57 -18.77 -12.57 17.91
C SER A 57 -17.93 -13.21 19.01
N VAL A 58 -16.90 -12.48 19.47
CA VAL A 58 -16.01 -12.94 20.55
C VAL A 58 -16.43 -12.25 21.85
N PRO A 59 -16.72 -13.01 22.93
CA PRO A 59 -17.02 -12.43 24.23
C PRO A 59 -15.86 -11.56 24.75
N LYS A 60 -16.19 -10.51 25.50
CA LYS A 60 -15.19 -9.54 25.98
C LYS A 60 -14.11 -10.18 26.85
N GLU A 61 -14.42 -11.28 27.55
CA GLU A 61 -13.43 -11.96 28.40
C GLU A 61 -12.32 -12.65 27.58
N TYR A 62 -12.56 -12.94 26.31
CA TYR A 62 -11.58 -13.51 25.38
C TYR A 62 -10.86 -12.44 24.55
N LEU A 63 -11.05 -11.15 24.81
CA LEU A 63 -10.33 -10.08 24.12
C LEU A 63 -8.86 -9.93 24.53
N ASN A 64 -8.31 -10.88 25.29
CA ASN A 64 -6.93 -10.88 25.72
C ASN A 64 -6.11 -11.86 24.86
N LYS A 65 -5.03 -11.37 24.25
CA LYS A 65 -4.17 -12.15 23.37
C LYS A 65 -3.59 -13.39 24.06
N GLY A 66 -3.20 -13.28 25.33
CA GLY A 66 -2.67 -14.40 26.11
C GLY A 66 -3.72 -15.47 26.39
N ARG A 67 -4.95 -15.06 26.69
CA ARG A 67 -6.07 -15.99 26.92
C ARG A 67 -6.44 -16.75 25.64
N ILE A 68 -6.54 -16.06 24.50
CA ILE A 68 -6.78 -16.70 23.20
C ILE A 68 -5.64 -17.68 22.88
N TYR A 69 -4.39 -17.27 23.12
CA TYR A 69 -3.23 -18.13 22.87
C TYR A 69 -3.30 -19.43 23.69
N ASN A 70 -3.65 -19.33 24.97
CA ASN A 70 -3.83 -20.47 25.86
C ASN A 70 -5.04 -21.33 25.46
N PHE A 71 -6.15 -20.69 25.06
CA PHE A 71 -7.37 -21.36 24.62
C PHE A 71 -7.12 -22.27 23.41
N PHE A 72 -6.31 -21.81 22.45
CA PHE A 72 -5.90 -22.60 21.28
C PHE A 72 -4.62 -23.42 21.50
N ASN A 73 -4.19 -23.63 22.75
CA ASN A 73 -3.01 -24.44 23.10
C ASN A 73 -1.73 -24.03 22.31
N GLY A 74 -1.57 -22.74 21.99
CA GLY A 74 -0.44 -22.23 21.22
C GLY A 74 -0.45 -22.55 19.71
N SER A 75 -1.53 -23.15 19.19
CA SER A 75 -1.71 -23.42 17.75
C SER A 75 -1.94 -22.14 16.93
N ALA A 76 -2.41 -21.08 17.57
CA ALA A 76 -2.54 -19.76 16.96
C ALA A 76 -1.14 -19.11 16.81
N LYS A 77 -0.77 -18.76 15.58
CA LYS A 77 0.49 -18.07 15.24
C LYS A 77 0.35 -16.56 15.46
N ASN A 78 -0.60 -15.94 14.75
CA ASN A 78 -0.85 -14.51 14.82
C ASN A 78 -2.30 -14.27 15.25
N ILE A 79 -2.48 -13.34 16.17
CA ILE A 79 -3.78 -12.96 16.73
C ILE A 79 -3.93 -11.45 16.49
N TRP A 80 -4.96 -11.05 15.75
CA TRP A 80 -5.24 -9.65 15.45
C TRP A 80 -6.59 -9.23 16.00
N ILE A 81 -6.54 -8.33 16.99
CA ILE A 81 -7.72 -7.76 17.65
C ILE A 81 -7.95 -6.36 17.04
N PRO A 82 -9.07 -6.10 16.35
CA PRO A 82 -9.27 -4.85 15.61
C PRO A 82 -9.72 -3.69 16.51
N GLY A 83 -8.84 -2.74 16.82
CA GLY A 83 -9.19 -1.57 17.65
C GLY A 83 -9.87 -0.44 16.91
N ASP A 84 -10.27 0.60 17.64
CA ASP A 84 -10.69 1.87 17.04
C ASP A 84 -9.50 2.54 16.32
N THR A 85 -9.54 2.52 14.98
CA THR A 85 -8.50 3.12 14.12
C THR A 85 -8.87 4.50 13.58
N LYS A 86 -10.01 5.08 14.02
CA LYS A 86 -10.56 6.33 13.42
C LYS A 86 -9.55 7.47 13.36
N GLU A 87 -8.79 7.68 14.44
CA GLU A 87 -7.79 8.74 14.50
C GLU A 87 -6.56 8.43 13.64
N LEU A 88 -6.10 7.18 13.67
CA LEU A 88 -5.03 6.71 12.79
C LEU A 88 -5.40 6.89 11.30
N ASP A 89 -6.64 6.57 10.93
CA ASP A 89 -7.15 6.70 9.57
C ASP A 89 -7.22 8.17 9.13
N ARG A 90 -7.55 9.10 10.03
CA ARG A 90 -7.51 10.54 9.75
C ARG A 90 -6.09 10.99 9.43
N ILE A 91 -5.11 10.63 10.27
CA ILE A 91 -3.70 10.99 10.07
C ILE A 91 -3.14 10.38 8.78
N ILE A 92 -3.47 9.12 8.47
CA ILE A 92 -3.05 8.47 7.22
C ILE A 92 -3.65 9.18 6.01
N LYS A 93 -4.94 9.52 6.04
CA LYS A 93 -5.59 10.26 4.95
C LYS A 93 -4.97 11.64 4.74
N GLU A 94 -4.61 12.35 5.82
CA GLU A 94 -3.90 13.63 5.73
C GLU A 94 -2.52 13.46 5.10
N ARG A 95 -1.74 12.48 5.57
CA ARG A 95 -0.44 12.13 4.99
C ARG A 95 -0.55 11.82 3.51
N ASP A 96 -1.52 11.02 3.10
CA ASP A 96 -1.68 10.61 1.70
C ASP A 96 -2.11 11.79 0.81
N LYS A 97 -3.01 12.66 1.30
CA LYS A 97 -3.35 13.92 0.62
C LYS A 97 -2.12 14.81 0.43
N VAL A 98 -1.30 14.94 1.46
CA VAL A 98 -0.06 15.71 1.40
C VAL A 98 0.91 15.07 0.41
N ALA A 99 1.13 13.75 0.45
CA ALA A 99 2.02 13.02 -0.44
C ALA A 99 1.59 13.08 -1.93
N MET A 100 0.28 13.15 -2.19
CA MET A 100 -0.23 13.29 -3.55
C MET A 100 0.08 14.65 -4.19
N LYS A 101 0.28 15.73 -3.40
CA LYS A 101 0.63 17.06 -3.92
C LYS A 101 2.03 17.12 -4.55
N PRO A 102 3.15 16.78 -3.86
CA PRO A 102 4.48 16.79 -4.45
C PRO A 102 4.59 15.79 -5.58
N LYS A 103 3.94 14.61 -5.49
CA LYS A 103 3.90 13.65 -6.61
C LYS A 103 3.33 14.27 -7.88
N LYS A 104 2.19 14.97 -7.79
CA LYS A 104 1.59 15.67 -8.93
C LYS A 104 2.49 16.81 -9.44
N ALA A 105 3.15 17.53 -8.54
CA ALA A 105 4.09 18.60 -8.90
C ALA A 105 5.32 18.04 -9.63
N GLU A 106 5.98 17.02 -9.09
CA GLU A 106 7.15 16.37 -9.69
C GLU A 106 6.84 15.81 -11.08
N VAL A 107 5.70 15.11 -11.24
CA VAL A 107 5.28 14.62 -12.55
C VAL A 107 5.05 15.76 -13.55
N LYS A 108 4.43 16.87 -13.12
CA LYS A 108 4.25 18.06 -13.98
C LYS A 108 5.58 18.68 -14.37
N TRP A 109 6.51 18.78 -13.42
CA TRP A 109 7.82 19.38 -13.62
C TRP A 109 8.68 18.54 -14.57
N VAL A 110 8.74 17.22 -14.37
CA VAL A 110 9.45 16.30 -15.28
C VAL A 110 8.87 16.34 -16.70
N LYS A 111 7.53 16.40 -16.84
CA LYS A 111 6.89 16.58 -18.16
C LYS A 111 7.30 17.88 -18.84
N LEU A 112 7.43 18.96 -18.07
CA LEU A 112 7.85 20.26 -18.57
C LEU A 112 9.31 20.23 -19.03
N CYS A 113 10.22 19.70 -18.21
CA CYS A 113 11.62 19.51 -18.58
C CYS A 113 11.76 18.65 -19.85
N ASN A 114 11.01 17.54 -19.94
CA ASN A 114 10.99 16.70 -21.14
C ASN A 114 10.42 17.43 -22.36
N LYS A 115 9.44 18.32 -22.18
CA LYS A 115 8.89 19.13 -23.27
C LYS A 115 9.91 20.14 -23.78
N GLU A 116 10.64 20.82 -22.90
CA GLU A 116 11.71 21.74 -23.28
C GLU A 116 12.88 20.99 -23.95
N ARG A 117 13.23 19.80 -23.45
CA ARG A 117 14.20 18.91 -24.09
C ARG A 117 13.81 18.57 -25.52
N ILE A 118 12.61 18.05 -25.75
CA ILE A 118 12.11 17.70 -27.10
C ILE A 118 12.04 18.94 -27.99
N LYS A 119 11.65 20.11 -27.47
CA LYS A 119 11.64 21.36 -28.24
C LYS A 119 13.04 21.75 -28.68
N TYR A 120 14.03 21.65 -27.82
CA TYR A 120 15.41 21.92 -28.19
C TYR A 120 15.93 20.89 -29.19
N GLU A 121 15.73 19.59 -28.96
CA GLU A 121 16.13 18.54 -29.90
C GLU A 121 15.52 18.77 -31.30
N LYS A 122 14.26 19.23 -31.38
CA LYS A 122 13.64 19.61 -32.64
C LYS A 122 14.24 20.88 -33.25
N LYS A 123 14.52 21.91 -32.45
CA LYS A 123 15.16 23.16 -32.91
C LYS A 123 16.60 22.95 -33.34
N THR A 124 17.33 22.07 -32.66
CA THR A 124 18.74 21.74 -32.91
C THR A 124 18.86 20.73 -34.02
N GLY A 125 17.99 19.72 -34.11
CA GLY A 125 17.88 18.85 -35.29
C GLY A 125 17.48 19.62 -36.56
N ALA A 126 16.58 20.61 -36.46
CA ALA A 126 16.28 21.54 -37.55
C ALA A 126 17.40 22.57 -37.82
N LYS A 127 18.27 22.85 -36.85
CA LYS A 127 19.49 23.66 -37.04
C LYS A 127 20.64 22.84 -37.61
N VAL A 128 20.73 21.53 -37.37
CA VAL A 128 21.82 20.67 -37.90
C VAL A 128 21.68 20.47 -39.41
N GLU A 129 20.46 20.40 -39.97
CA GLU A 129 20.30 20.48 -41.44
C GLU A 129 20.61 21.88 -42.02
N LYS A 130 20.59 22.93 -41.21
CA LYS A 130 20.96 24.31 -41.60
C LYS A 130 22.37 24.73 -41.17
N ALA A 131 23.10 23.87 -40.46
CA ALA A 131 24.41 24.14 -39.86
C ALA A 131 25.42 23.01 -40.12
N ALA A 132 25.21 22.17 -41.14
CA ALA A 132 26.27 21.44 -41.82
C ALA A 132 27.23 22.39 -42.59
N THR A 133 27.50 23.58 -42.05
CA THR A 133 28.42 24.59 -42.58
C THR A 133 29.17 25.36 -41.47
N ALA A 134 28.95 25.14 -40.16
CA ALA A 134 29.83 25.76 -39.17
C ALA A 134 29.91 25.00 -37.83
N THR A 135 31.15 24.74 -37.45
CA THR A 135 31.67 24.05 -36.26
C THR A 135 31.51 24.84 -34.95
N SER A 136 31.37 24.14 -33.82
CA SER A 136 31.88 24.48 -32.46
C SER A 136 31.41 23.40 -31.47
N ASP A 137 32.30 22.54 -30.97
CA ASP A 137 33.22 22.67 -29.80
C ASP A 137 32.55 22.20 -28.48
N PRO A 138 32.99 21.07 -27.86
CA PRO A 138 32.28 20.39 -26.80
C PRO A 138 32.90 20.63 -25.41
N GLU A 139 32.66 21.79 -24.81
CA GLU A 139 33.01 22.02 -23.41
C GLU A 139 31.85 22.68 -22.66
N SER A 140 30.96 21.84 -22.15
CA SER A 140 30.08 22.25 -21.05
C SER A 140 29.86 21.07 -20.12
N GLU A 141 30.73 20.97 -19.11
CA GLU A 141 30.48 20.20 -17.89
C GLU A 141 29.31 20.83 -17.10
N ASN A 142 28.11 20.78 -17.68
CA ASN A 142 26.83 21.04 -17.02
C ASN A 142 25.64 20.54 -17.87
N LEU A 143 25.84 19.46 -18.64
CA LEU A 143 24.84 18.94 -19.59
C LEU A 143 23.52 18.52 -18.92
N VAL A 144 23.49 18.31 -17.61
CA VAL A 144 22.27 17.98 -16.85
C VAL A 144 21.61 19.23 -16.24
N ALA A 145 22.37 20.26 -15.86
CA ALA A 145 21.84 21.46 -15.22
C ALA A 145 21.16 22.44 -16.20
N GLY A 146 21.50 22.39 -17.50
CA GLY A 146 20.91 23.28 -18.50
C GLY A 146 19.42 23.05 -18.81
N TRP A 147 18.84 21.92 -18.37
CA TRP A 147 17.50 21.49 -18.77
C TRP A 147 16.42 21.65 -17.70
N ILE A 148 16.80 22.19 -16.55
CA ILE A 148 15.93 22.26 -15.38
C ILE A 148 15.59 23.73 -15.13
N PRO A 149 14.47 24.24 -15.67
CA PRO A 149 14.00 25.58 -15.33
C PRO A 149 13.53 25.58 -13.87
N ASP A 150 14.35 26.13 -12.99
CA ASP A 150 14.00 26.38 -11.58
C ASP A 150 12.82 27.35 -11.47
N ASP A 151 12.72 28.30 -12.40
CA ASP A 151 11.64 29.30 -12.46
C ASP A 151 10.27 28.68 -12.74
N GLN A 152 10.23 27.55 -13.43
CA GLN A 152 8.99 26.86 -13.80
C GLN A 152 8.58 25.80 -12.78
N ARG A 153 9.22 25.77 -11.62
CA ARG A 153 8.91 24.81 -10.57
C ARG A 153 7.47 25.00 -10.06
N PRO A 154 6.67 23.93 -9.92
CA PRO A 154 5.27 24.05 -9.52
C PRO A 154 5.10 24.64 -8.12
N THR A 155 4.39 25.76 -8.06
CA THR A 155 4.08 26.48 -6.81
C THR A 155 2.59 26.40 -6.49
N HIS A 156 2.25 26.50 -5.21
CA HIS A 156 0.86 26.64 -4.75
C HIS A 156 0.79 27.66 -3.62
N ARG A 157 -0.43 28.10 -3.28
CA ARG A 157 -0.67 28.95 -2.10
C ARG A 157 -1.17 28.10 -0.94
N THR A 158 -0.65 28.38 0.25
CA THR A 158 -0.93 27.56 1.46
C THR A 158 -2.31 27.82 2.07
N GLY A 159 -2.93 28.98 1.85
CA GLY A 159 -4.20 29.34 2.49
C GLY A 159 -5.43 28.71 1.85
N SER A 160 -6.59 29.03 2.43
CA SER A 160 -7.89 28.47 2.05
C SER A 160 -8.16 28.61 0.55
N LEU A 161 -8.57 27.50 -0.06
CA LEU A 161 -8.85 27.37 -1.49
C LEU A 161 -7.68 27.66 -2.46
N GLY A 162 -6.45 27.85 -1.99
CA GLY A 162 -5.31 28.15 -2.85
C GLY A 162 -5.33 29.57 -3.45
N LEU A 163 -6.19 30.45 -2.94
CA LEU A 163 -6.34 31.83 -3.40
C LEU A 163 -5.68 32.82 -2.43
N ILE A 164 -5.73 32.54 -1.12
CA ILE A 164 -5.17 33.40 -0.08
C ILE A 164 -3.85 32.82 0.44
N GLY A 165 -2.86 33.68 0.73
CA GLY A 165 -1.62 33.30 1.41
C GLY A 165 -0.36 33.27 0.55
N LYS A 166 0.75 32.88 1.18
CA LYS A 166 2.11 32.90 0.59
C LYS A 166 2.23 31.86 -0.54
N LYS A 167 2.87 32.26 -1.63
CA LYS A 167 3.23 31.37 -2.74
C LYS A 167 4.46 30.56 -2.34
N VAL A 168 4.31 29.25 -2.25
CA VAL A 168 5.38 28.33 -1.82
C VAL A 168 5.64 27.27 -2.89
N ASP A 169 6.88 26.82 -2.97
CA ASP A 169 7.28 25.66 -3.77
C ASP A 169 6.60 24.40 -3.21
N THR A 170 5.81 23.74 -4.05
CA THR A 170 4.99 22.58 -3.64
C THR A 170 5.84 21.40 -3.19
N ILE A 171 7.02 21.22 -3.79
CA ILE A 171 7.91 20.09 -3.50
C ILE A 171 8.65 20.33 -2.19
N LYS A 172 9.25 21.51 -2.01
CA LYS A 172 9.95 21.87 -0.76
C LYS A 172 8.99 21.86 0.44
N TRP A 173 7.80 22.45 0.26
CA TRP A 173 6.74 22.41 1.27
C TRP A 173 6.31 20.97 1.60
N GLY A 174 6.03 20.16 0.58
CA GLY A 174 5.59 18.78 0.76
C GLY A 174 6.61 17.91 1.51
N ARG A 175 7.91 18.05 1.22
CA ARG A 175 8.98 17.34 1.95
C ARG A 175 9.03 17.72 3.43
N LYS A 176 8.92 19.02 3.74
CA LYS A 176 8.91 19.51 5.13
C LYS A 176 7.69 18.98 5.89
N GLU A 177 6.53 19.01 5.26
CA GLU A 177 5.27 18.55 5.86
C GLU A 177 5.28 17.03 6.10
N LEU A 178 5.76 16.24 5.13
CA LEU A 178 5.90 14.80 5.28
C LEU A 178 6.86 14.40 6.41
N LYS A 179 7.92 15.19 6.64
CA LYS A 179 8.86 14.98 7.75
C LYS A 179 8.16 15.06 9.13
N VAL A 180 7.05 15.80 9.23
CA VAL A 180 6.24 15.92 10.45
C VAL A 180 5.14 14.86 10.51
N LEU A 181 4.45 14.60 9.38
CA LEU A 181 3.30 13.68 9.35
C LEU A 181 3.69 12.20 9.45
N ILE A 182 4.85 11.80 8.90
CA ILE A 182 5.34 10.41 8.97
C ILE A 182 5.55 9.96 10.43
N PRO A 183 6.32 10.67 11.27
CA PRO A 183 6.49 10.26 12.67
C PRO A 183 5.16 10.35 13.43
N LYS A 184 4.31 11.36 13.19
CA LYS A 184 2.98 11.42 13.81
C LYS A 184 2.13 10.18 13.50
N ALA A 185 2.16 9.70 12.25
CA ALA A 185 1.49 8.48 11.86
C ALA A 185 2.11 7.24 12.54
N GLN A 186 3.44 7.17 12.65
CA GLN A 186 4.13 6.08 13.35
C GLN A 186 3.76 6.04 14.84
N SER A 187 3.85 7.16 15.55
CA SER A 187 3.45 7.26 16.95
C SER A 187 1.96 6.94 17.15
N SER A 188 1.08 7.36 16.24
CA SER A 188 -0.34 6.98 16.29
C SER A 188 -0.53 5.46 16.12
N ARG A 189 0.18 4.82 15.19
CA ARG A 189 0.15 3.35 15.02
C ARG A 189 0.62 2.62 16.27
N GLU A 190 1.68 3.10 16.90
CA GLU A 190 2.22 2.54 18.15
C GLU A 190 1.23 2.73 19.29
N ASN A 191 0.65 3.93 19.44
CA ASN A 191 -0.38 4.18 20.45
C ASN A 191 -1.60 3.29 20.25
N THR A 192 -2.08 3.10 19.02
CA THR A 192 -3.18 2.15 18.73
C THR A 192 -2.78 0.73 19.08
N ARG A 193 -1.56 0.30 18.71
CA ARG A 193 -1.04 -1.05 19.02
C ARG A 193 -0.92 -1.28 20.52
N ASN A 194 -0.49 -0.27 21.28
CA ASN A 194 -0.32 -0.34 22.73
C ASN A 194 -1.66 -0.25 23.47
N THR A 195 -2.58 0.61 23.03
CA THR A 195 -3.93 0.75 23.62
C THR A 195 -4.75 -0.53 23.48
N LEU A 196 -4.57 -1.27 22.37
CA LEU A 196 -5.17 -2.59 22.18
C LEU A 196 -4.71 -3.64 23.19
N LEU A 197 -3.65 -3.39 23.94
CA LEU A 197 -3.21 -4.26 25.05
C LEU A 197 -3.93 -3.93 26.37
N PHE A 198 -4.61 -2.78 26.49
CA PHE A 198 -5.11 -2.26 27.77
C PHE A 198 -6.59 -1.82 27.77
N SER A 199 -7.26 -1.65 26.62
CA SER A 199 -8.63 -1.11 26.61
C SER A 199 -9.73 -2.18 26.73
N SER A 200 -10.50 -2.11 27.82
CA SER A 200 -11.73 -2.89 28.05
C SER A 200 -12.97 -2.36 27.30
N ASN A 201 -12.84 -1.23 26.60
CA ASN A 201 -13.92 -0.59 25.86
C ASN A 201 -13.71 -0.80 24.36
N SER A 202 -13.95 -2.04 23.92
CA SER A 202 -14.03 -2.39 22.49
C SER A 202 -15.49 -2.46 22.03
N PRO A 203 -15.78 -2.06 20.78
CA PRO A 203 -17.14 -2.11 20.23
C PRO A 203 -17.70 -3.54 20.19
N PRO A 204 -19.03 -3.71 20.26
CA PRO A 204 -19.69 -5.00 20.54
C PRO A 204 -19.56 -6.07 19.44
N ASN A 205 -19.10 -5.72 18.24
CA ASN A 205 -19.07 -6.61 17.08
C ASN A 205 -17.63 -6.75 16.58
N MET A 206 -16.78 -7.44 17.33
CA MET A 206 -15.35 -7.47 17.07
C MET A 206 -14.96 -8.71 16.27
N MET A 207 -14.45 -8.45 15.06
CA MET A 207 -13.95 -9.46 14.12
C MET A 207 -12.51 -9.86 14.46
N LEU A 208 -12.31 -10.93 15.22
CA LEU A 208 -10.99 -11.47 15.54
C LEU A 208 -10.49 -12.32 14.37
N SER A 209 -9.36 -11.96 13.77
CA SER A 209 -8.69 -12.85 12.80
C SER A 209 -7.54 -13.59 13.47
N LEU A 210 -7.52 -14.90 13.31
CA LEU A 210 -6.48 -15.79 13.83
C LEU A 210 -5.79 -16.52 12.70
N LEU A 211 -4.47 -16.40 12.60
CA LEU A 211 -3.66 -17.22 11.71
C LEU A 211 -3.12 -18.43 12.48
N PHE A 212 -3.38 -19.64 11.99
CA PHE A 212 -2.91 -20.88 12.63
C PHE A 212 -1.59 -21.38 12.03
N LYS A 213 -0.78 -22.08 12.84
CA LYS A 213 0.42 -22.80 12.36
C LYS A 213 0.00 -24.06 11.60
N PRO A 214 0.62 -24.40 10.46
CA PRO A 214 0.45 -25.71 9.85
C PRO A 214 1.24 -26.79 10.63
N PRO A 215 0.78 -28.06 10.64
CA PRO A 215 -0.52 -28.53 10.12
C PRO A 215 -1.68 -28.04 11.00
N LEU A 216 -2.82 -27.72 10.38
CA LEU A 216 -4.07 -27.42 11.09
C LEU A 216 -4.48 -28.69 11.85
N THR A 217 -4.04 -28.86 13.09
CA THR A 217 -4.64 -29.85 13.98
C THR A 217 -6.10 -29.47 14.09
N THR A 218 -7.01 -30.32 13.63
CA THR A 218 -8.47 -30.08 13.62
C THR A 218 -9.10 -30.21 15.02
N ALA A 219 -8.35 -30.76 15.99
CA ALA A 219 -8.78 -31.02 17.36
C ALA A 219 -9.33 -29.81 18.16
N PRO A 220 -8.73 -28.59 18.13
CA PRO A 220 -9.24 -27.45 18.89
C PRO A 220 -10.49 -26.81 18.23
N PHE A 221 -10.66 -26.94 16.91
CA PHE A 221 -11.85 -26.43 16.22
C PHE A 221 -13.08 -27.26 16.51
N LYS A 222 -12.94 -28.59 16.61
CA LYS A 222 -14.03 -29.48 16.98
C LYS A 222 -14.56 -29.19 18.40
N ARG A 223 -13.67 -28.91 19.36
CA ARG A 223 -14.07 -28.45 20.71
C ARG A 223 -14.82 -27.11 20.73
N LEU A 224 -14.55 -26.19 19.79
CA LEU A 224 -15.22 -24.90 19.74
C LEU A 224 -16.66 -25.01 19.23
N VAL A 225 -16.92 -25.97 18.34
CA VAL A 225 -18.26 -26.27 17.82
C VAL A 225 -19.07 -27.13 18.79
N ASP A 226 -18.39 -28.00 19.53
CA ASP A 226 -19.02 -28.96 20.45
C ASP A 226 -19.18 -28.43 21.90
N SER A 227 -18.77 -27.18 22.19
CA SER A 227 -18.93 -26.59 23.53
C SER A 227 -20.39 -26.14 23.73
N PRO A 228 -21.10 -26.62 24.76
CA PRO A 228 -22.43 -26.10 25.07
C PRO A 228 -22.36 -24.61 25.44
N ALA A 229 -23.38 -23.86 25.00
CA ALA A 229 -23.54 -22.43 25.23
C ALA A 229 -23.70 -22.08 26.72
#